data_AF-X0PC51-F1
#
_entry.id   AF-X0PC51-F1
#
_cell.length_a   1.000
_cell.length_b   1.000
_cell.length_c   1.000
_cell.angle_alpha   90.00
_cell.angle_beta   90.00
_cell.angle_gamma   90.00
#
_symmetry.space_group_name_H-M   'P 1'
#
loop_
_entity.id
_entity.type
_entity.pdbx_description
1 polymer ?
#
loop_
_entity_poly.entity_id
_entity_poly.type
_entity_poly.pdbx_seq_one_letter_code
_entity_poly.pdbx_strand_id
1 'polypeptide(L)'
;MKKLKAALLSCILVLFILILSGCASSHAAKHSKTLNVIGWSEYVPQSVLDRFTKETGVKINYTSYSDPDEMLSKVLSSANGTYDMVLAPGMYVQILRKLGRLDKLDKAEIPNYQNLSQTALNEPMTNSISTQHHIWER
;
A
#
# COMPACT_ATOMS: atom_id res chain seq x y z
N MET A 1 -56.82 -32.32 16.12
CA MET A 1 -56.39 -31.64 14.87
C MET A 1 -56.15 -30.12 15.00
N LYS A 2 -56.89 -29.38 15.85
CA LYS A 2 -56.73 -27.92 15.97
C LYS A 2 -55.39 -27.47 16.58
N LYS A 3 -54.88 -28.20 17.58
CA LYS A 3 -53.59 -27.89 18.24
C LYS A 3 -52.36 -28.24 17.37
N LEU A 4 -52.49 -29.23 16.49
CA LEU A 4 -51.43 -29.62 15.54
C LEU A 4 -51.28 -28.59 14.41
N LYS A 5 -52.40 -28.03 13.91
CA LYS A 5 -52.39 -26.95 12.92
C LYS A 5 -51.82 -25.64 13.49
N ALA A 6 -52.09 -25.33 14.76
CA ALA A 6 -51.54 -24.15 15.43
C ALA A 6 -50.02 -24.26 15.66
N ALA A 7 -49.50 -25.45 15.98
CA ALA A 7 -48.06 -25.69 16.13
C ALA A 7 -47.31 -25.58 14.79
N LEU A 8 -47.89 -26.11 13.70
CA LEU A 8 -47.33 -25.98 12.35
C LEU A 8 -47.30 -24.53 11.85
N LEU A 9 -48.34 -23.74 12.15
CA LEU A 9 -48.39 -22.32 11.78
C LEU A 9 -47.35 -21.47 12.54
N SER A 10 -47.09 -21.82 13.80
CA SER A 10 -46.07 -21.16 14.64
C SER A 10 -44.65 -21.45 14.15
N CYS A 11 -44.34 -22.69 13.72
CA CYS A 11 -43.04 -23.02 13.14
C CYS A 11 -42.78 -22.30 11.81
N ILE A 12 -43.79 -22.12 10.97
CA ILE A 12 -43.65 -21.42 9.68
C ILE A 12 -43.38 -19.92 9.91
N LEU A 13 -44.02 -19.31 10.90
CA LEU A 13 -43.81 -17.90 11.25
C LEU A 13 -42.40 -17.65 11.81
N VAL A 14 -41.88 -18.56 12.64
CA VAL A 14 -40.50 -18.50 13.16
C VAL A 14 -39.47 -18.68 12.03
N LEU A 15 -39.75 -19.57 11.07
CA LEU A 15 -38.90 -19.75 9.89
C LEU A 15 -38.87 -18.52 8.98
N PHE A 16 -39.99 -17.79 8.87
CA PHE A 16 -40.10 -16.58 8.04
C PHE A 16 -39.34 -15.39 8.66
N ILE A 17 -39.32 -15.27 9.99
CA ILE A 17 -38.56 -14.24 10.71
C ILE A 17 -37.05 -14.46 10.59
N LEU A 18 -36.59 -15.72 10.53
CA LEU A 18 -35.17 -16.06 10.33
C LEU A 18 -34.65 -15.71 8.92
N ILE A 19 -35.51 -15.70 7.90
CA ILE A 19 -35.12 -15.39 6.52
C ILE A 19 -35.03 -13.87 6.28
N LEU A 20 -35.78 -13.07 7.05
CA LEU A 20 -35.82 -11.61 6.89
C LEU A 20 -34.67 -10.85 7.59
N SER A 21 -33.95 -11.48 8.52
CA SER A 21 -32.75 -10.90 9.16
C SER A 21 -31.46 -11.05 8.34
N GLY A 22 -31.51 -11.66 7.15
CA GLY A 22 -30.33 -11.90 6.29
C GLY A 22 -30.00 -10.80 5.28
N CYS A 23 -30.81 -9.74 5.16
CA CYS A 23 -30.57 -8.62 4.23
C CYS A 23 -30.14 -7.34 4.96
N ALA A 24 -29.31 -7.47 6.00
CA ALA A 24 -28.52 -6.33 6.48
C ALA A 24 -27.38 -6.12 5.48
N SER A 25 -27.67 -5.32 4.47
CA SER A 25 -26.75 -4.56 3.63
C SER A 25 -25.29 -4.71 4.05
N SER A 26 -24.55 -5.54 3.29
CA SER A 26 -23.11 -5.53 3.22
C SER A 26 -22.66 -4.14 2.78
N HIS A 27 -22.58 -3.22 3.74
CA HIS A 27 -21.67 -2.10 3.65
C HIS A 27 -20.31 -2.75 3.47
N ALA A 28 -19.82 -2.78 2.24
CA ALA A 28 -18.44 -3.09 1.95
C ALA A 28 -17.64 -2.19 2.87
N ALA A 29 -17.13 -2.77 3.96
CA ALA A 29 -16.18 -2.10 4.81
C ALA A 29 -15.07 -1.68 3.85
N LYS A 30 -14.94 -0.37 3.61
CA LYS A 30 -13.74 0.20 3.00
C LYS A 30 -12.61 -0.27 3.90
N HIS A 31 -12.00 -1.41 3.57
CA HIS A 31 -10.76 -1.84 4.18
C HIS A 31 -9.80 -0.70 3.87
N SER A 32 -9.57 0.15 4.87
CA SER A 32 -8.59 1.23 4.77
C SER A 32 -7.26 0.53 4.61
N LYS A 33 -6.80 0.46 3.36
CA LYS A 33 -5.52 -0.15 3.01
C LYS A 33 -4.44 0.75 3.61
N THR A 34 -3.51 0.16 4.33
CA THR A 34 -2.32 0.88 4.83
C THR A 34 -1.17 0.54 3.90
N LEU A 35 -0.44 1.56 3.45
CA LEU A 35 0.84 1.43 2.76
C LEU A 35 1.98 1.73 3.74
N ASN A 36 2.94 0.83 3.82
CA ASN A 36 4.16 1.00 4.59
C ASN A 36 5.25 1.57 3.69
N VAL A 37 5.65 2.81 3.98
CA VAL A 37 6.62 3.55 3.17
C VAL A 37 7.83 3.85 4.04
N ILE A 38 9.04 3.63 3.54
CA ILE A 38 10.27 4.11 4.19
C ILE A 38 10.93 5.18 3.33
N GLY A 39 11.34 6.29 3.94
CA GLY A 39 11.97 7.39 3.23
C GLY A 39 12.69 8.37 4.15
N TRP A 40 13.39 9.34 3.56
CA TRP A 40 14.04 10.41 4.31
C TRP A 40 13.02 11.19 5.16
N SER A 41 13.42 11.57 6.37
CA SER A 41 12.59 12.31 7.33
C SER A 41 12.03 13.63 6.79
N GLU A 42 12.78 14.33 5.93
CA GLU A 42 12.46 15.69 5.50
C GLU A 42 11.76 15.78 4.13
N TYR A 43 11.57 14.66 3.42
CA TYR A 43 11.11 14.70 2.03
C TYR A 43 9.61 14.92 1.86
N VAL A 44 8.80 14.31 2.72
CA VAL A 44 7.34 14.26 2.54
C VAL A 44 6.67 14.97 3.71
N PRO A 45 6.17 16.20 3.54
CA PRO A 45 5.44 16.90 4.58
C PRO A 45 4.18 16.12 4.98
N GLN A 46 3.82 16.14 6.26
CA GLN A 46 2.63 15.45 6.77
C GLN A 46 1.35 15.87 6.02
N SER A 47 1.24 17.13 5.61
CA SER A 47 0.11 17.65 4.84
C SER A 47 -0.10 16.93 3.50
N VAL A 48 0.96 16.41 2.87
CA VAL A 48 0.88 15.63 1.64
C VAL A 48 0.31 14.23 1.93
N LEU A 49 0.77 13.59 3.01
CA LEU A 49 0.27 12.28 3.46
C LEU A 49 -1.21 12.35 3.86
N ASP A 50 -1.60 13.41 4.56
CA ASP A 50 -2.97 13.64 5.00
C ASP A 50 -3.89 13.87 3.80
N ARG A 51 -3.45 14.69 2.83
CA ARG A 51 -4.20 14.92 1.60
C ARG A 51 -4.36 13.64 0.79
N PHE A 52 -3.28 12.86 0.64
CA PHE A 52 -3.34 11.55 -0.03
C PHE A 52 -4.34 10.61 0.67
N THR A 53 -4.30 10.54 2.00
CA THR A 53 -5.22 9.72 2.78
C THR A 53 -6.66 10.19 2.64
N LYS A 54 -6.90 11.51 2.62
CA LYS A 54 -8.24 12.10 2.43
C LYS A 54 -8.81 11.80 1.04
N GLU A 55 -8.00 11.88 -0.01
CA GLU A 55 -8.44 11.67 -1.39
C GLU A 55 -8.65 10.19 -1.72
N THR A 56 -7.80 9.31 -1.22
CA THR A 56 -7.79 7.88 -1.59
C THR A 56 -8.41 6.96 -0.55
N GLY A 57 -8.49 7.38 0.72
CA GLY A 57 -8.84 6.53 1.85
C GLY A 57 -7.73 5.56 2.29
N VAL A 58 -6.56 5.61 1.66
CA VAL A 58 -5.39 4.78 1.95
C VAL A 58 -4.54 5.46 3.00
N LYS A 59 -4.23 4.77 4.10
CA LYS A 59 -3.36 5.30 5.16
C LYS A 59 -1.91 5.07 4.78
N ILE A 60 -1.04 6.05 5.08
CA ILE A 60 0.40 5.87 4.95
C ILE A 60 1.01 5.68 6.33
N ASN A 61 1.68 4.54 6.54
CA ASN A 61 2.58 4.31 7.65
C ASN A 61 4.00 4.66 7.20
N TYR A 62 4.45 5.88 7.49
CA TYR A 62 5.74 6.40 7.04
C TYR A 62 6.83 6.14 8.08
N THR A 63 7.83 5.35 7.70
CA THR A 63 9.05 5.13 8.49
C THR A 63 10.12 6.07 7.98
N SER A 64 10.58 6.98 8.83
CA SER A 64 11.69 7.86 8.48
C SER A 64 13.05 7.19 8.71
N TYR A 65 14.05 7.63 7.96
CA TYR A 65 15.47 7.41 8.25
C TYR A 65 16.26 8.71 8.05
N SER A 66 17.42 8.81 8.67
CA SER A 66 18.32 9.97 8.56
C SER A 66 19.66 9.63 7.93
N ASP A 67 19.94 8.34 7.72
CA ASP A 67 21.14 7.87 7.04
C ASP A 67 20.82 6.68 6.09
N PRO A 68 21.45 6.58 4.90
CA PRO A 68 21.21 5.48 3.99
C PRO A 68 21.54 4.07 4.53
N ASP A 69 22.53 3.93 5.42
CA ASP A 69 22.86 2.64 6.05
C ASP A 69 21.83 2.24 7.10
N GLU A 70 21.23 3.23 7.77
CA GLU A 70 20.08 3.02 8.66
C GLU A 70 18.89 2.46 7.86
N MET A 71 18.59 3.05 6.69
CA MET A 71 17.55 2.56 5.78
C MET A 71 17.82 1.14 5.34
N LEU A 72 19.04 0.86 4.88
CA LEU A 72 19.43 -0.48 4.44
C LEU A 72 19.26 -1.49 5.56
N SER A 73 19.71 -1.16 6.77
CA SER A 73 19.57 -2.02 7.95
C SER A 73 18.11 -2.30 8.29
N LYS A 74 17.25 -1.28 8.28
CA LYS A 74 15.80 -1.42 8.52
C LYS A 74 15.13 -2.31 7.48
N VAL A 75 15.46 -2.13 6.20
CA VAL A 75 14.93 -2.98 5.13
C VAL A 75 15.43 -4.41 5.31
N LEU A 76 16.74 -4.61 5.47
CA LEU A 76 17.33 -5.95 5.52
C LEU A 76 16.90 -6.78 6.73
N SER A 77 16.71 -6.15 7.89
CA SER A 77 16.21 -6.79 9.11
C SER A 77 14.71 -7.06 9.12
N SER A 78 13.95 -6.39 8.25
CA SER A 78 12.51 -6.65 8.07
C SER A 78 12.24 -7.85 7.16
N ALA A 79 11.09 -8.48 7.36
CA ALA A 79 10.60 -9.52 6.47
C ALA A 79 10.35 -8.95 5.05
N ASN A 80 10.43 -9.80 4.03
CA ASN A 80 10.07 -9.40 2.69
C ASN A 80 8.60 -8.95 2.65
N GLY A 81 8.32 -7.84 1.95
CA GLY A 81 6.99 -7.23 1.90
C GLY A 81 6.60 -6.41 3.13
N THR A 82 7.51 -6.16 4.09
CA THR A 82 7.22 -5.21 5.19
C THR A 82 7.04 -3.78 4.69
N TYR A 83 7.83 -3.36 3.72
CA TYR A 83 7.71 -2.05 3.08
C TYR A 83 7.15 -2.21 1.67
N ASP A 84 6.08 -1.49 1.37
CA ASP A 84 5.46 -1.42 0.05
C ASP A 84 6.22 -0.46 -0.89
N MET A 85 6.89 0.55 -0.32
CA MET A 85 7.72 1.50 -1.07
C MET A 85 8.96 1.91 -0.27
N VAL A 86 10.11 1.93 -0.94
CA VAL A 86 11.39 2.36 -0.39
C VAL A 86 11.91 3.55 -1.20
N LEU A 87 11.98 4.73 -0.57
CA LEU A 87 12.59 5.92 -1.14
C LEU A 87 14.08 5.91 -0.80
N ALA A 88 14.90 5.25 -1.62
CA ALA A 88 16.33 5.08 -1.39
C ALA A 88 17.21 5.89 -2.36
N PRO A 89 18.44 6.27 -1.97
CA PRO A 89 19.43 6.83 -2.89
C PRO A 89 19.80 5.83 -3.99
N GLY A 90 20.22 6.34 -5.16
CA GLY A 90 20.41 5.52 -6.35
C GLY A 90 21.35 4.32 -6.18
N MET A 91 22.49 4.52 -5.50
CA MET A 91 23.42 3.44 -5.14
C MET A 91 22.75 2.33 -4.32
N TYR A 92 21.92 2.68 -3.33
CA TYR A 92 21.33 1.70 -2.41
C TYR A 92 20.26 0.86 -3.08
N VAL A 93 19.57 1.41 -4.06
CA VAL A 93 18.63 0.61 -4.82
C VAL A 93 19.35 -0.43 -5.69
N GLN A 94 20.54 -0.13 -6.22
CA GLN A 94 21.36 -1.16 -6.89
C GLN A 94 21.70 -2.31 -5.93
N ILE A 95 22.02 -1.99 -4.67
CA ILE A 95 22.29 -2.98 -3.63
C ILE A 95 21.04 -3.81 -3.36
N LEU A 96 19.89 -3.16 -3.09
CA LEU A 96 18.61 -3.83 -2.82
C LEU A 96 18.16 -4.73 -3.98
N ARG A 97 18.39 -4.30 -5.24
CA ARG A 97 18.13 -5.11 -6.43
C ARG A 97 18.98 -6.37 -6.46
N LYS A 98 20.30 -6.26 -6.22
CA LYS A 98 21.21 -7.41 -6.17
C LYS A 98 20.86 -8.39 -5.05
N LEU A 99 20.31 -7.88 -3.94
CA LEU A 99 19.85 -8.67 -2.81
C LEU A 99 18.45 -9.27 -3.01
N GLY A 100 17.80 -9.05 -4.17
CA GLY A 100 16.46 -9.56 -4.45
C GLY A 100 15.37 -8.97 -3.56
N ARG A 101 15.55 -7.73 -3.10
CA ARG A 101 14.64 -7.03 -2.17
C ARG A 101 13.63 -6.12 -2.87
N LEU A 102 13.63 -6.07 -4.20
CA LEU A 102 12.78 -5.20 -4.99
C LEU A 102 12.06 -6.00 -6.07
N ASP A 103 10.77 -5.74 -6.20
CA ASP A 103 9.98 -6.24 -7.32
C ASP A 103 10.19 -5.36 -8.56
N LYS A 104 9.90 -5.94 -9.73
CA LYS A 104 9.88 -5.18 -10.98
C LYS A 104 8.73 -4.19 -10.96
N LEU A 105 9.02 -2.95 -11.35
CA LEU A 105 8.01 -1.92 -11.48
C LEU A 105 7.21 -2.12 -12.77
N ASP A 106 5.89 -2.28 -12.64
CA ASP A 106 4.98 -2.23 -13.79
C ASP A 106 4.64 -0.78 -14.11
N LYS A 107 5.18 -0.28 -15.22
CA LYS A 107 5.00 1.12 -15.63
C LYS A 107 3.62 1.38 -16.22
N ALA A 108 2.92 0.34 -16.67
CA ALA A 108 1.56 0.49 -17.21
C ALA A 108 0.57 0.93 -16.12
N GLU A 109 0.83 0.57 -14.86
CA GLU A 109 0.05 0.95 -13.68
C GLU A 109 0.37 2.37 -13.17
N ILE A 110 1.30 3.07 -13.81
CA ILE A 110 1.70 4.45 -13.45
C ILE A 110 1.31 5.39 -14.58
N PRO A 111 0.05 5.84 -14.64
CA PRO A 111 -0.47 6.65 -15.75
C PRO A 111 0.15 8.05 -15.85
N ASN A 112 1.05 8.41 -14.93
CA ASN A 112 1.82 9.65 -14.93
C ASN A 112 3.31 9.42 -15.22
N TYR A 113 3.72 8.21 -15.58
CA TYR A 113 5.12 7.88 -15.88
C TYR A 113 5.69 8.72 -17.03
N GLN A 114 4.85 9.10 -17.99
CA GLN A 114 5.20 9.99 -19.10
C GLN A 114 5.64 11.40 -18.67
N ASN A 115 5.34 11.81 -17.43
CA ASN A 115 5.74 13.12 -16.90
C ASN A 115 7.20 13.13 -16.41
N LEU A 116 7.90 11.99 -16.44
CA LEU A 116 9.29 11.89 -16.00
C LEU A 116 10.26 12.40 -17.08
N SER A 117 11.34 13.06 -16.62
CA SER A 117 12.40 13.53 -17.50
C SER A 117 13.17 12.36 -18.11
N GLN A 118 13.22 12.29 -19.43
CA GLN A 118 13.98 11.26 -20.15
C GLN A 118 15.48 11.33 -19.85
N THR A 119 16.01 12.51 -19.55
CA THR A 119 17.41 12.65 -19.11
C THR A 119 17.63 11.93 -17.78
N ALA A 120 16.73 12.11 -16.81
CA ALA A 120 16.85 11.49 -15.49
C ALA A 120 16.65 9.97 -15.52
N LEU A 121 15.85 9.45 -16.46
CA LEU A 121 15.63 8.01 -16.66
C LEU A 121 16.84 7.31 -17.30
N ASN A 122 17.58 8.03 -18.14
CA ASN A 122 18.72 7.47 -18.88
C ASN A 122 20.07 7.66 -18.18
N GLU A 123 20.12 8.42 -17.08
CA GLU A 123 21.37 8.62 -16.34
C GLU A 123 21.86 7.35 -15.64
N PRO A 124 23.17 7.04 -15.72
CA PRO A 124 23.75 5.94 -14.97
C PRO A 124 23.61 6.19 -13.46
N MET A 125 22.93 5.25 -12.79
CA MET A 125 22.72 5.20 -11.33
C MET A 125 23.99 5.32 -10.46
N THR A 126 25.18 5.26 -11.07
CA THR A 126 26.50 5.34 -10.43
C THR A 126 27.02 6.77 -10.23
N ASN A 127 26.45 7.76 -10.92
CA ASN A 127 26.94 9.15 -10.88
C ASN A 127 26.20 10.05 -9.86
N SER A 128 25.26 9.49 -9.07
CA SER A 128 24.25 10.27 -8.34
C SER A 128 24.63 10.72 -6.91
N ILE A 129 25.91 10.95 -6.59
CA ILE A 129 26.28 11.44 -5.25
C ILE A 129 25.71 12.87 -5.02
N SER A 130 25.30 13.59 -6.09
CA SER A 130 24.80 14.97 -6.01
C SER A 130 23.35 15.20 -6.42
N THR A 131 22.61 14.22 -6.95
CA THR A 131 21.25 14.42 -7.46
C THR A 131 20.24 13.51 -6.77
N GLN A 132 19.41 14.13 -5.92
CA GLN A 132 18.25 13.49 -5.31
C GLN A 132 17.16 13.27 -6.38
N HIS A 133 16.48 12.12 -6.30
CA HIS A 133 15.29 11.67 -7.05
C HIS A 133 15.52 10.94 -8.40
N HIS A 134 15.46 9.59 -8.37
CA HIS A 134 15.34 8.76 -9.58
C HIS A 134 14.31 7.62 -9.38
N ILE A 135 13.53 7.31 -10.43
CA ILE A 135 12.56 6.19 -10.54
C ILE A 135 13.10 5.19 -11.59
N TRP A 136 12.90 3.89 -11.36
CA TRP A 136 13.72 2.79 -11.93
C TRP A 136 13.34 2.27 -13.32
N GLU A 137 14.35 2.10 -14.19
CA GLU A 137 14.37 1.20 -15.37
C GLU A 137 15.65 0.34 -15.42
N ARG A 138 15.53 -0.96 -15.11
CA ARG A 138 16.14 -2.15 -15.77
C ARG A 138 16.13 -3.36 -14.84
#